data_AF-A0A8D3WG96-F1
#
_entry.id   AF-A0A8D3WG96-F1
#
_cell.length_a   1.000
_cell.length_b   1.000
_cell.length_c   1.000
_cell.angle_alpha   90.00
_cell.angle_beta   90.00
_cell.angle_gamma   90.00
#
_symmetry.space_group_name_H-M   'P 1'
#
loop_
_entity.id
_entity.type
_entity.pdbx_description
1 polymer ?
#
loop_
_entity_poly.entity_id
_entity_poly.type
_entity_poly.pdbx_seq_one_letter_code
_entity_poly.pdbx_strand_id
1 'polypeptide(L)' 'MTTDRGDDPHVRQTLGAYVLDALDARESGQVARHLQRCEVCAAAYVEVVDAVSLLALVDVDDLLE' A
#
# COMPACT_ATOMS: atom_id res chain seq x y z
N MET A 1 20.30 -11.76 14.51
CA MET A 1 19.77 -10.60 15.25
C MET A 1 19.51 -9.49 14.23
N THR A 2 18.25 -9.27 13.88
CA THR A 2 17.81 -8.14 13.05
C THR A 2 16.96 -7.25 13.92
N THR A 3 17.46 -6.05 14.12
CA THR A 3 16.99 -5.03 15.06
C THR A 3 15.58 -4.58 14.74
N ASP A 4 14.71 -4.74 15.73
CA ASP A 4 13.56 -3.88 16.00
C ASP A 4 13.94 -2.40 15.80
N ARG A 5 13.35 -1.75 14.79
CA ARG A 5 13.45 -0.31 14.57
C ARG A 5 12.13 0.19 13.98
N GLY A 6 11.21 0.55 14.88
CA GLY A 6 10.05 1.37 14.57
C GLY A 6 8.73 0.66 14.87
N ASP A 7 8.31 0.71 16.13
CA ASP A 7 7.08 0.19 16.73
C ASP A 7 5.78 0.87 16.22
N ASP A 8 5.80 1.41 14.99
CA ASP A 8 4.56 1.75 14.28
C ASP A 8 4.10 0.49 13.53
N PRO A 9 2.85 0.03 13.70
CA PRO A 9 2.36 -1.13 12.97
C PRO A 9 2.55 -0.90 11.47
N HIS A 10 3.36 -1.73 10.82
CA HIS A 10 3.64 -1.61 9.39
C HIS A 10 2.33 -1.45 8.62
N VAL A 11 2.23 -0.40 7.81
CA VAL A 11 1.03 -0.06 7.03
C VAL A 11 0.76 -1.02 5.86
N ARG A 12 1.47 -2.15 5.78
CA ARG A 12 1.38 -3.13 4.69
C ARG A 12 -0.05 -3.57 4.39
N GLN A 13 -0.85 -3.80 5.44
CA GLN A 13 -2.24 -4.23 5.28
C GLN A 13 -3.14 -3.11 4.72
N THR A 14 -2.75 -1.85 4.91
CA THR A 14 -3.50 -0.66 4.51
C THR A 14 -3.05 -0.10 3.15
N LEU A 15 -1.93 -0.59 2.59
CA LEU A 15 -1.38 -0.11 1.31
C LEU A 15 -2.35 -0.30 0.14
N GLY A 16 -3.09 -1.43 0.11
CA GLY A 16 -4.09 -1.67 -0.93
C GLY A 16 -5.19 -0.60 -0.90
N ALA A 17 -5.74 -0.33 0.28
CA ALA A 17 -6.75 0.71 0.46
C ALA A 17 -6.19 2.11 0.14
N TYR A 18 -4.93 2.38 0.49
CA TYR A 18 -4.26 3.64 0.16
C TYR A 18 -4.10 3.86 -1.34
N VAL A 19 -3.65 2.83 -2.09
CA VAL A 19 -3.46 2.91 -3.56
C VAL A 19 -4.80 3.03 -4.29
N LEU A 20 -5.85 2.41 -3.76
CA LEU A 20 -7.20 2.47 -4.31
C LEU A 20 -7.99 3.71 -3.86
N ASP A 21 -7.34 4.67 -3.19
CA ASP A 21 -7.95 5.91 -2.66
C ASP A 21 -9.17 5.64 -1.74
N ALA A 22 -9.14 4.52 -1.02
CA ALA A 22 -10.22 4.04 -0.16
C ALA A 22 -10.04 4.41 1.33
N LEU A 23 -9.02 5.22 1.65
CA LEU A 23 -8.72 5.68 3.00
C LEU A 23 -9.17 7.12 3.21
N ASP A 24 -9.51 7.47 4.45
CA ASP A 24 -9.79 8.86 4.78
C ASP A 24 -8.52 9.73 4.73
N ALA A 25 -8.69 11.06 4.66
CA ALA A 25 -7.57 11.98 4.53
C ALA A 25 -6.56 11.90 5.70
N ARG A 26 -7.03 11.51 6.90
CA ARG A 26 -6.18 11.37 8.08
C ARG A 26 -5.31 10.11 7.97
N GLU A 27 -5.91 8.99 7.58
CA GLU A 27 -5.27 7.70 7.37
C GLU A 27 -4.27 7.77 6.21
N SER A 28 -4.67 8.34 5.07
CA SER A 28 -3.79 8.57 3.92
C SER A 28 -2.58 9.42 4.30
N GLY A 29 -2.77 10.47 5.10
CA GLY A 29 -1.66 11.29 5.60
C GLY A 29 -0.71 10.55 6.56
N GLN A 30 -1.20 9.55 7.30
CA GLN A 30 -0.36 8.70 8.15
C GLN A 30 0.47 7.74 7.31
N VAL A 31 -0.15 7.06 6.33
CA VAL A 31 0.53 6.16 5.39
C VAL A 31 1.62 6.90 4.61
N ALA A 32 1.30 8.07 4.04
CA ALA A 32 2.26 8.88 3.28
C ALA A 32 3.50 9.27 4.12
N ARG A 33 3.30 9.67 5.38
CA ARG A 33 4.40 9.99 6.29
C ARG A 33 5.24 8.77 6.66
N HIS A 34 4.62 7.60 6.79
CA HIS A 34 5.33 6.36 7.08
C HIS A 34 6.17 5.90 5.88
N LEU A 35 5.63 5.98 4.66
CA LEU A 35 6.35 5.63 3.43
C LEU A 35 7.61 6.47 3.22
N GLN A 36 7.62 7.72 3.66
CA GLN A 36 8.82 8.58 3.61
C GLN A 36 9.94 8.13 4.57
N ARG A 37 9.63 7.30 5.58
CA ARG A 37 10.56 6.93 6.67
C ARG A 37 10.88 5.43 6.70
N CYS A 38 10.08 4.59 6.05
CA CYS A 38 10.22 3.14 6.08
C CYS A 38 10.42 2.58 4.66
N GLU A 39 11.66 2.23 4.33
CA GLU A 39 12.03 1.64 3.04
C GLU A 39 11.31 0.31 2.77
N VAL A 40 11.07 -0.49 3.81
CA VAL A 40 10.35 -1.77 3.70
C VAL A 40 8.90 -1.56 3.25
N CYS A 41 8.22 -0.55 3.79
CA CYS A 41 6.87 -0.21 3.38
C CYS A 41 6.84 0.52 2.04
N ALA A 42 7.86 1.33 1.72
CA ALA A 42 8.01 1.94 0.41
C ALA A 42 8.19 0.90 -0.70
N ALA A 43 9.00 -0.13 -0.47
CA ALA A 43 9.16 -1.25 -1.41
C ALA A 43 7.83 -2.01 -1.59
N ALA A 44 7.14 -2.33 -0.50
CA ALA A 44 5.83 -2.99 -0.57
C ALA A 44 4.76 -2.12 -1.28
N TYR A 45 4.83 -0.79 -1.14
CA TYR A 45 3.94 0.12 -1.86
C TYR A 45 4.13 0.03 -3.38
N VAL A 46 5.38 -0.04 -3.86
CA VAL A 46 5.67 -0.19 -5.29
C VAL A 46 5.08 -1.50 -5.82
N GLU A 47 5.25 -2.61 -5.11
CA GLU A 47 4.66 -3.90 -5.51
C GLU A 47 3.13 -3.83 -5.62
N VAL A 48 2.46 -3.14 -4.70
CA VAL A 48 1.00 -2.96 -4.73
C VAL A 48 0.57 -2.06 -5.89
N VAL A 49 1.27 -0.96 -6.14
CA VAL A 49 0.98 -0.07 -7.28
C VAL A 49 1.13 -0.80 -8.61
N ASP A 50 2.15 -1.63 -8.75
CA ASP A 50 2.33 -2.45 -9.95
C ASP A 50 1.17 -3.43 -10.14
N ALA A 51 0.74 -4.11 -9.08
CA ALA A 51 -0.41 -5.00 -9.12
C ALA A 51 -1.71 -4.27 -9.48
N VAL A 52 -1.96 -3.09 -8.92
CA VAL A 52 -3.14 -2.26 -9.24
C VAL A 52 -3.08 -1.73 -10.68
N SER A 53 -1.89 -1.41 -11.18
CA SER A 53 -1.71 -0.99 -12.57
C SER A 53 -2.07 -2.11 -13.55
N LEU A 54 -1.78 -3.37 -13.20
CA LEU A 54 -2.22 -4.53 -13.97
C LEU A 54 -3.74 -4.72 -13.90
N LEU A 55 -4.37 -4.47 -12.75
CA LEU A 55 -5.84 -4.52 -12.62
C LEU A 55 -6.54 -3.53 -13.55
N ALA A 56 -5.94 -2.37 -13.83
CA ALA A 56 -6.52 -1.39 -14.76
C ALA A 56 -6.59 -1.88 -16.23
N LEU A 57 -5.92 -3.00 -16.55
CA LEU A 57 -5.94 -3.61 -17.89
C LEU A 57 -7.02 -4.67 -18.04
N VAL A 58 -7.73 -5.01 -16.96
CA VAL A 58 -8.72 -6.07 -16.91
C VAL A 58 -10.04 -5.46 -16.45
N ASP A 59 -11.13 -5.75 -17.17
CA ASP A 59 -12.45 -5.41 -16.65
C ASP A 59 -12.83 -6.41 -15.55
N VAL A 60 -13.56 -5.94 -14.54
CA VAL A 60 -14.08 -6.80 -13.47
C VAL A 60 -15.06 -7.82 -14.05
N ASP A 61 -15.81 -7.42 -15.09
CA ASP A 61 -16.76 -8.29 -15.77
C ASP A 61 -16.04 -9.44 -16.53
N ASP A 62 -14.82 -9.21 -17.04
CA ASP A 62 -14.02 -10.22 -17.73
C ASP A 62 -13.37 -11.24 -16.76
N LEU A 63 -13.28 -10.92 -15.46
CA LEU A 63 -12.63 -11.77 -14.45
C LEU A 63 -13.59 -12.78 -13.80
N LEU A 64 -14.90 -12.61 -14.00
CA LEU A 64 -15.96 -13.41 -13.37
C LEU A 64 -16.47 -14.57 -14.25
N GLU A 65 -15.91 -14.78 -15.45
CA GLU A 65 -16.23 -15.88 -16.37
C GLU A 65 -15.42 -17.18 -16.14
#